data_AF-A0A2Z6Q4I2-F1
#
_entry.id   AF-A0A2Z6Q4I2-F1
#
_cell.length_a   1.000
_cell.length_b   1.000
_cell.length_c   1.000
_cell.angle_alpha   90.00
_cell.angle_beta   90.00
_cell.angle_gamma   90.00
#
_symmetry.space_group_name_H-M   'P 1'
#
loop_
_entity.id
_entity.type
_entity.pdbx_description
1 polymer ?
#
loop_
_entity_poly.entity_id
_entity_poly.type
_entity_poly.pdbx_seq_one_letter_code
_entity_poly.pdbx_strand_id
1 'polypeptide(L)'
;MLDIRLSLLTWKAAFQHIKQWAYQQGFFVRKERSEKVFEYLEKCKNDDLYWSIYKDWDYETNTLTKLFWMNPNQLEAWYQYSDVILNDNTSKTNRYDMSLSFFVAVDNNLKSQIVAQVLMDRETKDAYSWILQCILDTTGLMPKVFVIDADPGMDVAIRLKYSSTFAIHCIWHIGQNLPLRLKSKLGGSFNQFKNDFYECRNSLEQKIFEKLDVFLAIEERNVIDELKEFTTQPIQKIHYNEMELAFSYDAKLLDQSYIIKEDLQDWSFSSDFIEKQETRQIIFQRLLSSCSETTVKCLWEVSYLTSSKVHHLVILLNNGTYKCSCISPATRGIICRYYFSIMLQTPEAQFHIGFLNQRWLISNHSHIKN
;
A
#
# COMPACT_ATOMS: atom_id res chain seq x y z
N MET A 1 15.69 -20.47 11.76
CA MET A 1 14.38 -19.91 12.14
C MET A 1 14.34 -18.49 11.59
N LEU A 2 13.44 -18.17 10.65
CA LEU A 2 13.10 -16.75 10.41
C LEU A 2 12.44 -16.31 11.72
N ASP A 3 12.97 -15.31 12.41
CA ASP A 3 12.25 -14.73 13.53
C ASP A 3 11.08 -13.94 12.94
N ILE A 4 9.91 -14.59 12.86
CA ILE A 4 8.71 -14.11 12.14
C ILE A 4 8.08 -12.89 12.86
N ARG A 5 8.72 -12.35 13.90
CA ARG A 5 8.39 -11.03 14.48
C ARG A 5 9.18 -9.88 13.87
N LEU A 6 9.97 -10.13 12.81
CA LEU A 6 10.77 -9.10 12.17
C LEU A 6 9.89 -8.16 11.37
N SER A 7 9.46 -7.13 12.08
CA SER A 7 8.95 -5.92 11.51
C SER A 7 10.00 -5.21 10.64
N LEU A 8 9.79 -5.23 9.33
CA LEU A 8 10.71 -4.57 8.39
C LEU A 8 10.15 -3.18 8.05
N LEU A 9 10.89 -2.14 8.44
CA LEU A 9 10.49 -0.73 8.30
C LEU A 9 10.50 -0.22 6.85
N THR A 10 11.20 -0.91 5.95
CA THR A 10 11.24 -0.55 4.52
C THR A 10 11.33 -1.79 3.66
N TRP A 11 10.82 -1.68 2.42
CA TRP A 11 10.92 -2.77 1.44
C TRP A 11 12.36 -3.18 1.14
N LYS A 12 13.29 -2.22 1.06
CA LYS A 12 14.72 -2.50 0.86
C LYS A 12 15.30 -3.32 2.02
N ALA A 13 14.91 -3.01 3.26
CA ALA A 13 15.31 -3.79 4.43
C ALA A 13 14.69 -5.18 4.42
N ALA A 14 13.41 -5.31 4.04
CA ALA A 14 12.74 -6.60 3.88
C ALA A 14 13.45 -7.48 2.86
N PHE A 15 13.70 -6.94 1.66
CA PHE A 15 14.40 -7.63 0.58
C PHE A 15 15.81 -8.07 0.98
N GLN A 16 16.60 -7.20 1.62
CA GLN A 16 17.95 -7.55 2.08
C GLN A 16 17.92 -8.59 3.20
N HIS A 17 16.98 -8.47 4.15
CA HIS A 17 16.82 -9.44 5.22
C HIS A 17 16.38 -10.80 4.69
N ILE A 18 15.45 -10.83 3.76
CA ILE A 18 15.01 -12.04 3.06
C ILE A 18 16.19 -12.69 2.32
N LYS A 19 17.00 -11.91 1.60
CA LYS A 19 18.21 -12.41 0.94
C LYS A 19 19.24 -12.95 1.93
N GLN A 20 19.47 -12.25 3.04
CA GLN A 20 20.39 -12.69 4.09
C GLN A 20 19.88 -13.92 4.83
N TRP A 21 18.58 -14.01 5.11
CA TRP A 21 17.96 -15.19 5.69
C TRP A 21 18.08 -16.37 4.75
N ALA A 22 17.77 -16.19 3.47
CA ALA A 22 17.93 -17.23 2.46
C ALA A 22 19.41 -17.69 2.40
N TYR A 23 20.35 -16.76 2.47
CA TYR A 23 21.77 -17.07 2.59
C TYR A 23 22.10 -17.86 3.88
N GLN A 24 21.62 -17.44 5.04
CA GLN A 24 21.84 -18.08 6.35
C GLN A 24 21.21 -19.48 6.45
N GLN A 25 20.07 -19.74 5.81
CA GLN A 25 19.47 -21.07 5.74
C GLN A 25 20.24 -22.01 4.78
N GLY A 26 21.25 -21.53 4.06
CA GLY A 26 22.05 -22.32 3.13
C GLY A 26 21.36 -22.56 1.79
N PHE A 27 20.48 -21.64 1.36
CA PHE A 27 19.98 -21.64 -0.03
C PHE A 27 21.09 -21.33 -1.04
N PHE A 28 22.26 -20.87 -0.57
CA PHE A 28 23.53 -20.87 -1.28
C PHE A 28 24.52 -21.83 -0.59
N VAL A 29 24.93 -22.89 -1.30
CA VAL A 29 26.06 -23.82 -1.01
C VAL A 29 25.78 -25.14 -0.22
N ARG A 30 26.19 -26.26 -0.90
CA ARG A 30 26.42 -27.71 -0.59
C ARG A 30 25.24 -28.71 -0.41
N LYS A 31 25.23 -29.71 -1.33
CA LYS A 31 24.44 -30.97 -1.44
C LYS A 31 24.01 -31.57 -0.07
N GLU A 32 22.77 -32.10 0.02
CA GLU A 32 22.15 -32.80 1.19
C GLU A 32 21.31 -31.94 2.18
N ARG A 33 20.39 -31.07 1.70
CA ARG A 33 19.51 -30.27 2.60
C ARG A 33 18.03 -30.16 2.19
N SER A 34 17.59 -30.70 1.05
CA SER A 34 16.16 -30.65 0.68
C SER A 34 15.31 -31.50 1.63
N GLU A 35 15.76 -32.71 1.96
CA GLU A 35 15.10 -33.63 2.92
C GLU A 35 14.89 -32.99 4.30
N LYS A 36 15.88 -32.24 4.80
CA LYS A 36 15.81 -31.57 6.11
C LYS A 36 14.78 -30.45 6.18
N VAL A 37 14.51 -29.76 5.07
CA VAL A 37 13.45 -28.72 5.04
C VAL A 37 12.08 -29.39 5.12
N PHE A 38 11.89 -30.52 4.44
CA PHE A 38 10.63 -31.26 4.50
C PHE A 38 10.39 -31.89 5.86
N GLU A 39 11.38 -32.60 6.41
CA GLU A 39 11.27 -33.17 7.75
C GLU A 39 10.96 -32.11 8.81
N TYR A 40 11.57 -30.93 8.69
CA TYR A 40 11.28 -29.80 9.57
C TYR A 40 9.85 -29.29 9.41
N LEU A 41 9.41 -29.08 8.17
CA LEU A 41 8.06 -28.59 7.86
C LEU A 41 6.99 -29.60 8.30
N GLU A 42 7.18 -30.89 8.05
CA GLU A 42 6.29 -31.96 8.50
C GLU A 42 6.28 -32.04 10.02
N LYS A 43 7.43 -31.91 10.69
CA LYS A 43 7.49 -31.81 12.15
C LYS A 43 6.70 -30.61 12.67
N CYS A 44 6.88 -29.42 12.09
CA CYS A 44 6.12 -28.23 12.48
C CYS A 44 4.61 -28.43 12.32
N LYS A 45 4.16 -29.12 11.26
CA LYS A 45 2.76 -29.44 11.04
C LYS A 45 2.20 -30.47 12.02
N ASN A 46 3.03 -31.44 12.43
CA ASN A 46 2.65 -32.39 13.46
C ASN A 46 2.57 -31.74 14.84
N ASP A 47 3.44 -30.76 15.12
CA ASP A 47 3.45 -30.00 16.37
C ASP A 47 2.29 -28.97 16.43
N ASP A 48 1.91 -28.39 15.29
CA ASP A 48 0.82 -27.42 15.17
C ASP A 48 0.07 -27.56 13.82
N LEU A 49 -1.19 -27.98 13.89
CA LEU A 49 -2.04 -28.27 12.73
C LEU A 49 -2.39 -27.03 11.89
N TYR A 50 -2.16 -25.81 12.40
CA TYR A 50 -2.37 -24.57 11.64
C TYR A 50 -1.25 -24.29 10.64
N TRP A 51 -0.17 -25.08 10.63
CA TRP A 51 0.78 -25.07 9.52
C TRP A 51 0.16 -25.62 8.24
N SER A 52 0.15 -24.79 7.21
CA SER A 52 -0.34 -25.15 5.88
C SER A 52 0.84 -25.39 4.96
N ILE A 53 0.90 -26.59 4.37
CA ILE A 53 2.05 -27.05 3.59
C ILE A 53 1.53 -27.85 2.41
N TYR A 54 1.91 -27.41 1.21
CA TYR A 54 1.55 -28.06 -0.06
C TYR A 54 2.81 -28.30 -0.88
N LYS A 55 2.85 -29.42 -1.60
CA LYS A 55 4.00 -29.82 -2.42
C LYS A 55 3.52 -30.36 -3.75
N ASP A 56 4.32 -30.15 -4.78
CA ASP A 56 4.10 -30.71 -6.11
C ASP A 56 5.41 -31.26 -6.69
N TRP A 57 5.29 -32.32 -7.48
CA TRP A 57 6.41 -33.10 -7.99
C TRP A 57 6.29 -33.30 -9.50
N ASP A 58 7.42 -33.31 -10.17
CA ASP A 58 7.54 -33.92 -11.48
C ASP A 58 7.77 -35.42 -11.25
N TYR A 59 6.76 -36.22 -11.59
CA TYR A 59 6.77 -37.68 -11.38
C TYR A 59 7.70 -38.43 -12.34
N GLU A 60 8.06 -37.83 -13.48
CA GLU A 60 8.99 -38.46 -14.43
C GLU A 60 10.43 -38.30 -13.95
N THR A 61 10.78 -37.11 -13.48
CA THR A 61 12.14 -36.80 -13.00
C THR A 61 12.31 -37.04 -11.49
N ASN A 62 11.20 -37.30 -10.77
CA ASN A 62 11.12 -37.38 -9.32
C ASN A 62 11.72 -36.15 -8.62
N THR A 63 11.45 -34.95 -9.17
CA THR A 63 11.95 -33.68 -8.66
C THR A 63 10.84 -32.82 -8.09
N LEU A 64 11.12 -32.11 -6.99
CA LEU A 64 10.19 -31.15 -6.42
C LEU A 64 10.05 -29.95 -7.37
N THR A 65 8.83 -29.65 -7.80
CA THR A 65 8.57 -28.49 -8.65
C THR A 65 8.06 -27.30 -7.85
N LYS A 66 7.24 -27.54 -6.82
CA LYS A 66 6.64 -26.48 -6.01
C LYS A 66 6.55 -26.88 -4.53
N LEU A 67 6.81 -25.94 -3.64
CA LEU A 67 6.64 -26.07 -2.19
C LEU A 67 6.08 -24.78 -1.62
N PHE A 68 4.85 -24.83 -1.16
CA PHE A 68 4.18 -23.76 -0.43
C PHE A 68 4.20 -24.08 1.05
N TRP A 69 4.44 -23.07 1.88
CA TRP A 69 4.18 -23.18 3.31
C TRP A 69 3.75 -21.86 3.94
N MET A 70 2.87 -21.95 4.92
CA MET A 70 2.39 -20.86 5.74
C MET A 70 2.35 -21.34 7.19
N ASN A 71 3.00 -20.58 8.08
CA ASN A 71 2.94 -20.87 9.52
C ASN A 71 1.73 -20.18 10.18
N PRO A 72 1.38 -20.54 11.43
CA PRO A 72 0.19 -19.99 12.11
C PRO A 72 0.19 -18.47 12.23
N ASN A 73 1.35 -17.84 12.49
CA ASN A 73 1.44 -16.37 12.57
C ASN A 73 1.21 -15.72 11.21
N GLN A 74 1.65 -16.36 10.13
CA GLN A 74 1.44 -15.87 8.77
C GLN A 74 -0.02 -16.01 8.34
N LEU A 75 -0.66 -17.10 8.77
CA LEU A 75 -2.09 -17.32 8.60
C LEU A 75 -2.89 -16.23 9.33
N GLU A 76 -2.56 -15.93 10.58
CA GLU A 76 -3.18 -14.84 11.34
C GLU A 76 -2.94 -13.47 10.66
N ALA A 77 -1.72 -13.19 10.22
CA ALA A 77 -1.38 -11.97 9.51
C ALA A 77 -2.14 -11.85 8.18
N TRP A 78 -2.38 -12.96 7.47
CA TRP A 78 -3.22 -12.98 6.28
C TRP A 78 -4.67 -12.58 6.62
N TYR A 79 -5.26 -13.14 7.68
CA TYR A 79 -6.61 -12.77 8.10
C TYR A 79 -6.75 -11.28 8.46
N GLN A 80 -5.70 -10.68 9.02
CA GLN A 80 -5.73 -9.29 9.48
C GLN A 80 -5.37 -8.26 8.40
N TYR A 81 -4.38 -8.56 7.55
CA TYR A 81 -3.71 -7.55 6.71
C TYR A 81 -3.71 -7.88 5.21
N SER A 82 -4.50 -8.85 4.74
CA SER A 82 -4.57 -9.24 3.33
C SER A 82 -5.40 -8.31 2.43
N ASP A 83 -5.78 -7.12 2.88
CA ASP A 83 -6.50 -6.15 2.05
C ASP A 83 -5.67 -5.73 0.83
N VAL A 84 -4.36 -5.57 1.01
CA VAL A 84 -3.39 -5.31 -0.07
C VAL A 84 -2.20 -6.26 0.09
N ILE A 85 -1.98 -7.12 -0.90
CA ILE A 85 -0.83 -8.04 -0.92
C ILE A 85 0.12 -7.66 -2.05
N LEU A 86 1.40 -7.54 -1.72
CA LEU A 86 2.49 -7.43 -2.68
C LEU A 86 3.07 -8.82 -2.93
N ASN A 87 3.30 -9.16 -4.20
CA ASN A 87 4.09 -10.32 -4.59
C ASN A 87 5.41 -9.89 -5.22
N ASP A 88 6.49 -10.57 -4.83
CA ASP A 88 7.80 -10.43 -5.44
C ASP A 88 8.50 -11.79 -5.52
N ASN A 89 9.19 -12.04 -6.63
CA ASN A 89 9.95 -13.26 -6.84
C ASN A 89 11.44 -12.97 -6.81
N THR A 90 12.20 -13.78 -6.09
CA THR A 90 13.65 -13.74 -6.20
C THR A 90 14.09 -14.50 -7.44
N SER A 91 15.12 -13.99 -8.12
CA SER A 91 15.79 -14.72 -9.20
C SER A 91 16.28 -16.10 -8.73
N LYS A 92 16.27 -17.07 -9.65
CA LYS A 92 16.70 -18.48 -9.53
C LYS A 92 18.19 -18.66 -9.21
N THR A 93 18.65 -17.98 -8.18
CA THR A 93 20.05 -17.89 -7.78
C THR A 93 20.41 -18.93 -6.72
N ASN A 94 19.42 -19.67 -6.21
CA ASN A 94 19.66 -20.76 -5.28
C ASN A 94 20.14 -22.03 -6.01
N ARG A 95 20.74 -22.95 -5.25
CA ARG A 95 21.29 -24.21 -5.78
C ARG A 95 20.28 -25.15 -6.45
N TYR A 96 18.99 -24.88 -6.27
CA TYR A 96 17.89 -25.68 -6.82
C TYR A 96 17.37 -25.09 -8.13
N ASP A 97 17.92 -23.95 -8.59
CA ASP A 97 17.41 -23.19 -9.73
C ASP A 97 15.91 -22.87 -9.61
N MET A 98 15.42 -22.72 -8.37
CA MET A 98 14.02 -22.40 -8.06
C MET A 98 13.89 -20.92 -7.72
N SER A 99 12.81 -20.29 -8.15
CA SER A 99 12.40 -18.97 -7.69
C SER A 99 11.72 -19.08 -6.32
N LEU A 100 12.02 -18.15 -5.42
CA LEU A 100 11.32 -18.00 -4.15
C LEU A 100 10.38 -16.81 -4.25
N SER A 101 9.08 -17.10 -4.20
CA SER A 101 7.99 -16.14 -4.24
C SER A 101 7.57 -15.75 -2.83
N PHE A 102 7.50 -14.45 -2.55
CA PHE A 102 7.03 -13.91 -1.28
C PHE A 102 5.73 -13.15 -1.47
N PHE A 103 4.82 -13.33 -0.51
CA PHE A 103 3.58 -12.57 -0.39
C PHE A 103 3.70 -11.71 0.86
N VAL A 104 3.61 -10.40 0.68
CA VAL A 104 3.92 -9.42 1.72
C VAL A 104 2.71 -8.52 1.96
N ALA A 105 2.30 -8.42 3.21
CA ALA A 105 1.32 -7.46 3.70
C ALA A 105 2.03 -6.33 4.46
N VAL A 106 1.31 -5.23 4.74
CA VAL A 106 1.76 -4.18 5.65
C VAL A 106 0.84 -4.17 6.86
N ASP A 107 1.41 -4.36 8.04
CA ASP A 107 0.63 -4.34 9.28
C ASP A 107 0.28 -2.91 9.72
N ASN A 108 -0.56 -2.82 10.76
CA ASN A 108 -0.97 -1.56 11.37
C ASN A 108 0.17 -0.78 12.05
N ASN A 109 1.38 -1.34 12.14
CA ASN A 109 2.58 -0.68 12.64
C ASN A 109 3.51 -0.22 11.49
N LEU A 110 3.01 -0.23 10.25
CA LEU A 110 3.73 0.14 9.02
C LEU A 110 4.92 -0.76 8.71
N LYS A 111 4.83 -2.01 9.14
CA LYS A 111 5.91 -2.99 8.97
C LYS A 111 5.49 -4.04 7.96
N SER A 112 6.41 -4.36 7.06
CA SER A 112 6.19 -5.42 6.08
C SER A 112 6.20 -6.78 6.77
N GLN A 113 5.16 -7.58 6.51
CA GLN A 113 4.98 -8.93 7.04
C GLN A 113 4.90 -9.93 5.89
N ILE A 114 5.73 -10.98 5.92
CA ILE A 114 5.61 -12.08 4.96
C ILE A 114 4.43 -12.93 5.40
N VAL A 115 3.37 -12.97 4.60
CA VAL A 115 2.13 -13.68 4.90
C VAL A 115 2.01 -15.02 4.17
N ALA A 116 2.80 -15.24 3.12
CA ALA A 116 2.95 -16.56 2.49
C ALA A 116 4.27 -16.62 1.71
N GLN A 117 4.76 -17.83 1.45
CA GLN A 117 5.96 -18.04 0.65
C GLN A 117 5.93 -19.37 -0.11
N VAL A 118 6.57 -19.36 -1.28
CA VAL A 118 6.62 -20.51 -2.18
C VAL A 118 7.98 -20.65 -2.84
N LEU A 119 8.51 -21.86 -2.86
CA LEU A 119 9.56 -22.25 -3.79
C LEU A 119 8.92 -22.86 -5.04
N MET A 120 9.31 -22.39 -6.22
CA MET A 120 8.84 -22.92 -7.50
C MET A 120 9.97 -23.01 -8.53
N ASP A 121 9.97 -24.06 -9.35
CA ASP A 121 10.95 -24.27 -10.42
C ASP A 121 10.75 -23.31 -11.60
N ARG A 122 9.49 -22.95 -11.90
CA ARG A 122 9.11 -22.16 -13.07
C ARG A 122 8.04 -21.11 -12.76
N GLU A 123 8.32 -19.88 -13.18
CA GLU A 123 7.38 -18.73 -13.15
C GLU A 123 6.41 -18.85 -14.33
N THR A 124 5.41 -19.72 -14.19
CA THR A 124 4.39 -19.97 -15.21
C THR A 124 2.99 -19.72 -14.66
N LYS A 125 2.03 -19.45 -15.56
CA LYS A 125 0.62 -19.31 -15.22
C LYS A 125 0.10 -20.48 -14.37
N ASP A 126 0.48 -21.71 -14.69
CA ASP A 126 0.01 -22.90 -13.95
C ASP A 126 0.65 -22.98 -12.56
N ALA A 127 1.95 -22.63 -12.43
CA ALA A 127 2.60 -22.53 -11.15
C ALA A 127 1.92 -21.46 -10.26
N TYR A 128 1.69 -20.26 -10.77
CA TYR A 128 0.98 -19.22 -10.02
C TYR A 128 -0.46 -19.60 -9.68
N SER A 129 -1.17 -20.25 -10.61
CA SER A 129 -2.53 -20.72 -10.35
C SER A 129 -2.58 -21.74 -9.21
N TRP A 130 -1.57 -22.62 -9.13
CA TRP A 130 -1.40 -23.54 -8.02
C TRP A 130 -1.10 -22.81 -6.70
N ILE A 131 -0.25 -21.78 -6.72
CA ILE A 131 0.07 -20.99 -5.52
C ILE A 131 -1.16 -20.28 -4.98
N LEU A 132 -1.89 -19.58 -5.85
CA LEU A 132 -3.12 -18.87 -5.48
C LEU A 132 -4.18 -19.84 -4.96
N GLN A 133 -4.26 -21.06 -5.53
CA GLN A 133 -5.15 -22.10 -5.00
C GLN A 133 -4.73 -22.54 -3.60
N CYS A 134 -3.43 -22.79 -3.34
CA CYS A 134 -2.94 -23.17 -2.01
C CYS A 134 -3.29 -22.11 -0.96
N ILE A 135 -3.15 -20.82 -1.30
CA ILE A 135 -3.52 -19.71 -0.42
C ILE A 135 -5.03 -19.70 -0.16
N LEU A 136 -5.85 -19.86 -1.21
CA LEU A 136 -7.30 -19.87 -1.08
C LEU A 136 -7.79 -21.06 -0.26
N ASP A 137 -7.23 -22.25 -0.47
CA ASP A 137 -7.57 -23.46 0.29
C ASP A 137 -7.17 -23.33 1.77
N THR A 138 -6.08 -22.60 2.04
CA THR A 138 -5.57 -22.36 3.40
C THR A 138 -6.38 -21.30 4.16
N THR A 139 -6.76 -20.22 3.49
CA THR A 139 -7.25 -19.00 4.14
C THR A 139 -8.73 -18.72 3.87
N GLY A 140 -9.29 -19.28 2.78
CA GLY A 140 -10.62 -18.94 2.29
C GLY A 140 -10.77 -17.47 1.83
N LEU A 141 -9.68 -16.70 1.81
CA LEU A 141 -9.71 -15.26 1.57
C LEU A 141 -8.91 -14.86 0.34
N MET A 142 -9.48 -13.92 -0.41
CA MET A 142 -8.82 -13.25 -1.51
C MET A 142 -8.54 -11.80 -1.14
N PRO A 143 -7.34 -11.28 -1.49
CA PRO A 143 -7.02 -9.88 -1.25
C PRO A 143 -7.86 -8.95 -2.13
N LYS A 144 -8.12 -7.73 -1.68
CA LYS A 144 -8.85 -6.74 -2.51
C LYS A 144 -7.96 -6.24 -3.64
N VAL A 145 -6.70 -5.96 -3.32
CA VAL A 145 -5.69 -5.49 -4.28
C VAL A 145 -4.47 -6.40 -4.22
N PHE A 146 -3.98 -6.75 -5.41
CA PHE A 146 -2.77 -7.54 -5.57
C PHE A 146 -1.74 -6.73 -6.36
N VAL A 147 -0.56 -6.50 -5.79
CA VAL A 147 0.50 -5.69 -6.37
C VAL A 147 1.61 -6.61 -6.87
N ILE A 148 1.84 -6.63 -8.18
CA ILE A 148 2.80 -7.55 -8.83
C ILE A 148 3.85 -6.81 -9.67
N ASP A 149 4.92 -7.48 -10.05
CA ASP A 149 5.99 -6.94 -10.90
C ASP A 149 5.69 -6.95 -12.42
N ALA A 150 4.43 -7.18 -12.79
CA ALA A 150 3.93 -7.34 -14.16
C ALA A 150 4.33 -8.66 -14.85
N ASP A 151 4.57 -9.73 -14.07
CA ASP A 151 4.65 -11.08 -14.60
C ASP A 151 3.34 -11.49 -15.32
N PRO A 152 3.38 -11.81 -16.64
CA PRO A 152 2.19 -12.17 -17.39
C PRO A 152 1.50 -13.45 -16.91
N GLY A 153 2.26 -14.40 -16.37
CA GLY A 153 1.74 -15.65 -15.81
C GLY A 153 0.95 -15.39 -14.54
N MET A 154 1.47 -14.57 -13.64
CA MET A 154 0.79 -14.17 -12.41
C MET A 154 -0.48 -13.37 -12.73
N ASP A 155 -0.40 -12.44 -13.69
CA ASP A 155 -1.53 -11.64 -14.16
C ASP A 155 -2.70 -12.52 -14.63
N VAL A 156 -2.41 -13.51 -15.46
CA VAL A 156 -3.43 -14.45 -15.95
C VAL A 156 -3.94 -15.34 -14.82
N ALA A 157 -3.06 -15.81 -13.93
CA ALA A 157 -3.43 -16.65 -12.80
C ALA A 157 -4.39 -15.94 -11.83
N ILE A 158 -4.14 -14.66 -11.50
CA ILE A 158 -5.04 -13.86 -10.65
C ILE A 158 -6.41 -13.73 -11.30
N ARG A 159 -6.47 -13.40 -12.60
CA ARG A 159 -7.76 -13.31 -13.32
C ARG A 159 -8.55 -14.62 -13.31
N LEU A 160 -7.88 -15.77 -13.32
CA LEU A 160 -8.52 -17.08 -13.29
C LEU A 160 -8.93 -17.54 -11.90
N LYS A 161 -8.11 -17.27 -10.87
CA LYS A 161 -8.31 -17.78 -9.52
C LYS A 161 -9.02 -16.79 -8.61
N TYR A 162 -8.71 -15.50 -8.71
CA TYR A 162 -9.17 -14.47 -7.79
C TYR A 162 -10.06 -13.44 -8.50
N SER A 163 -11.28 -13.87 -8.86
CA SER A 163 -12.22 -13.06 -9.64
C SER A 163 -12.63 -11.71 -9.02
N SER A 164 -12.53 -11.58 -7.70
CA SER A 164 -12.85 -10.34 -6.97
C SER A 164 -11.62 -9.48 -6.62
N THR A 165 -10.43 -9.87 -7.07
CA THR A 165 -9.17 -9.17 -6.75
C THR A 165 -8.77 -8.24 -7.89
N PHE A 166 -8.41 -7.00 -7.53
CA PHE A 166 -7.88 -6.05 -8.48
C PHE A 166 -6.34 -6.15 -8.54
N ALA A 167 -5.82 -6.61 -9.68
CA ALA A 167 -4.38 -6.68 -9.90
C ALA A 167 -3.84 -5.33 -10.39
N ILE A 168 -2.76 -4.85 -9.76
CA ILE A 168 -2.02 -3.66 -10.17
C ILE A 168 -0.54 -3.96 -10.28
N HIS A 169 0.14 -3.22 -11.14
CA HIS A 169 1.59 -3.33 -11.28
C HIS A 169 2.31 -2.43 -10.27
N CYS A 170 3.38 -2.96 -9.69
CA CYS A 170 4.18 -2.30 -8.69
C CYS A 170 4.83 -1.04 -9.27
N ILE A 171 4.50 0.12 -8.70
CA ILE A 171 4.97 1.42 -9.19
C ILE A 171 6.49 1.54 -9.14
N TRP A 172 7.15 0.87 -8.20
CA TRP A 172 8.61 0.84 -8.14
C TRP A 172 9.20 0.14 -9.36
N HIS A 173 8.65 -1.02 -9.75
CA HIS A 173 9.09 -1.77 -10.93
C HIS A 173 8.77 -1.04 -12.24
N ILE A 174 7.57 -0.49 -12.38
CA ILE A 174 7.23 0.43 -13.48
C ILE A 174 8.29 1.52 -13.54
N GLY A 175 8.63 2.06 -12.38
CA GLY A 175 9.54 3.16 -12.26
C GLY A 175 10.96 2.93 -12.69
N GLN A 176 11.49 1.74 -12.38
CA GLN A 176 12.78 1.29 -12.91
C GLN A 176 12.69 1.07 -14.43
N ASN A 177 11.56 0.57 -14.92
CA ASN A 177 11.37 0.24 -16.33
C ASN A 177 11.20 1.47 -17.25
N LEU A 178 10.57 2.55 -16.78
CA LEU A 178 10.36 3.78 -17.56
C LEU A 178 11.67 4.32 -18.18
N PRO A 179 12.73 4.64 -17.40
CA PRO A 179 13.97 5.14 -17.99
C PRO A 179 14.69 4.07 -18.82
N LEU A 180 14.67 2.81 -18.40
CA LEU A 180 15.36 1.72 -19.10
C LEU A 180 14.79 1.48 -20.51
N ARG A 181 13.47 1.57 -20.66
CA ARG A 181 12.77 1.21 -21.92
C ARG A 181 12.43 2.41 -22.79
N LEU A 182 12.24 3.59 -22.20
CA LEU A 182 11.70 4.75 -22.91
C LEU A 182 12.69 5.92 -23.05
N LYS A 183 13.73 6.03 -22.22
CA LYS A 183 14.64 7.19 -22.28
C LYS A 183 15.35 7.33 -23.62
N SER A 184 15.87 6.23 -24.17
CA SER A 184 16.53 6.25 -25.49
C SER A 184 15.55 6.48 -26.64
N LYS A 185 14.30 6.02 -26.51
CA LYS A 185 13.26 6.16 -27.53
C LYS A 185 12.66 7.57 -27.58
N LEU A 186 12.48 8.20 -26.41
CA LEU A 186 11.87 9.51 -26.28
C LEU A 186 12.88 10.66 -26.33
N GLY A 187 14.18 10.38 -26.11
CA GLY A 187 15.24 11.38 -26.20
C GLY A 187 14.97 12.60 -25.30
N GLY A 188 15.00 13.80 -25.88
CA GLY A 188 14.73 15.06 -25.17
C GLY A 188 13.32 15.15 -24.56
N SER A 189 12.34 14.43 -25.12
CA SER A 189 10.95 14.45 -24.65
C SER A 189 10.70 13.52 -23.45
N PHE A 190 11.71 12.75 -23.00
CA PHE A 190 11.56 11.82 -21.87
C PHE A 190 11.14 12.52 -20.57
N ASN A 191 11.69 13.70 -20.28
CA ASN A 191 11.36 14.43 -19.06
C ASN A 191 9.92 14.95 -19.09
N GLN A 192 9.44 15.43 -20.24
CA GLN A 192 8.04 15.83 -20.40
C GLN A 192 7.10 14.64 -20.19
N PHE A 193 7.36 13.52 -20.89
CA PHE A 193 6.59 12.30 -20.72
C PHE A 193 6.59 11.80 -19.27
N LYS A 194 7.75 11.88 -18.58
CA LYS A 194 7.86 11.50 -17.17
C LYS A 194 6.92 12.35 -16.31
N ASN A 195 6.89 13.67 -16.53
CA ASN A 195 5.98 14.56 -15.81
C ASN A 195 4.51 14.23 -16.12
N ASP A 196 4.14 14.11 -17.40
CA ASP A 196 2.78 13.77 -17.83
C ASP A 196 2.33 12.42 -17.24
N PHE A 197 3.23 11.44 -17.15
CA PHE A 197 2.96 10.14 -16.56
C PHE A 197 2.61 10.25 -15.07
N TYR A 198 3.34 11.05 -14.29
CA TYR A 198 3.04 11.24 -12.86
C TYR A 198 1.82 12.11 -12.63
N GLU A 199 1.61 13.12 -13.45
CA GLU A 199 0.38 13.92 -13.42
C GLU A 199 -0.85 13.03 -13.68
N CYS A 200 -0.75 12.14 -14.68
CA CYS A 200 -1.80 11.15 -14.96
C CYS A 200 -1.97 10.16 -13.79
N ARG A 201 -0.89 9.59 -13.24
CA ARG A 201 -0.94 8.69 -12.07
C ARG A 201 -1.60 9.34 -10.87
N ASN A 202 -1.31 10.61 -10.62
CA ASN A 202 -1.83 11.34 -9.47
C ASN A 202 -3.22 11.96 -9.74
N SER A 203 -3.76 11.81 -10.95
CA SER A 203 -5.13 12.21 -11.27
C SER A 203 -6.12 11.38 -10.45
N LEU A 204 -7.07 12.04 -9.79
CA LEU A 204 -8.11 11.41 -8.96
C LEU A 204 -9.28 10.85 -9.77
N GLU A 205 -9.13 10.65 -11.08
CA GLU A 205 -10.26 10.27 -11.93
C GLU A 205 -10.23 8.78 -12.30
N GLN A 206 -11.36 8.09 -12.06
CA GLN A 206 -12.11 7.32 -13.09
C GLN A 206 -13.26 6.52 -12.44
N LYS A 207 -14.46 7.06 -12.18
CA LYS A 207 -15.52 6.33 -11.40
C LYS A 207 -15.04 5.70 -10.06
N ILE A 208 -13.91 6.18 -9.54
CA ILE A 208 -13.14 5.62 -8.41
C ILE A 208 -12.62 6.86 -7.68
N PHE A 209 -13.37 7.44 -6.75
CA PHE A 209 -13.39 7.03 -5.35
C PHE A 209 -14.71 6.38 -4.93
N GLU A 210 -15.58 6.04 -5.89
CA GLU A 210 -17.00 5.70 -5.71
C GLU A 210 -17.24 4.60 -4.65
N LYS A 211 -17.52 5.05 -3.42
CA LYS A 211 -18.11 4.38 -2.24
C LYS A 211 -17.26 4.47 -0.97
N LEU A 212 -16.95 5.70 -0.57
CA LEU A 212 -16.62 6.01 0.82
C LEU A 212 -17.53 7.15 1.26
N ASP A 213 -18.77 6.75 1.57
CA ASP A 213 -19.67 7.53 2.40
C ASP A 213 -20.18 6.65 3.54
N VAL A 214 -20.58 7.34 4.60
CA VAL A 214 -21.32 6.93 5.80
C VAL A 214 -20.50 6.53 7.04
N PHE A 215 -20.22 7.51 7.92
CA PHE A 215 -21.04 7.79 9.13
C PHE A 215 -20.59 9.10 9.80
N LEU A 216 -21.57 9.94 10.17
CA LEU A 216 -21.46 11.08 11.09
C LEU A 216 -22.14 10.69 12.41
N ALA A 217 -21.47 10.89 13.54
CA ALA A 217 -22.06 11.41 14.77
C ALA A 217 -20.92 11.75 15.75
N ILE A 218 -20.95 12.99 16.23
CA ILE A 218 -19.93 13.66 17.05
C ILE A 218 -20.23 13.47 18.53
N GLU A 219 -19.20 13.18 19.31
CA GLU A 219 -19.04 13.75 20.66
C GLU A 219 -17.69 14.47 20.69
N GLU A 220 -17.61 15.62 21.35
CA GLU A 220 -16.37 16.38 21.52
C GLU A 220 -15.33 15.55 22.27
N ARG A 221 -14.48 14.83 21.54
CA ARG A 221 -13.33 14.12 22.09
C ARG A 221 -12.05 14.70 21.54
N ASN A 222 -11.02 14.71 22.38
CA ASN A 222 -9.71 15.20 22.02
C ASN A 222 -9.11 14.28 20.94
N VAL A 223 -8.70 14.85 19.80
CA VAL A 223 -8.11 14.12 18.67
C VAL A 223 -6.98 13.18 19.11
N ILE A 224 -6.19 13.63 20.09
CA ILE A 224 -5.07 12.84 20.63
C ILE A 224 -5.58 11.58 21.35
N ASP A 225 -6.67 11.69 22.10
CA ASP A 225 -7.22 10.58 22.87
C ASP A 225 -7.89 9.56 21.94
N GLU A 226 -8.62 10.01 20.91
CA GLU A 226 -9.15 9.12 19.87
C GLU A 226 -8.04 8.38 19.12
N LEU A 227 -6.96 9.06 18.72
CA LEU A 227 -5.83 8.41 18.07
C LEU A 227 -5.16 7.37 18.98
N LYS A 228 -5.03 7.66 20.29
CA LYS A 228 -4.49 6.72 21.27
C LYS A 228 -5.36 5.49 21.46
N GLU A 229 -6.68 5.68 21.51
CA GLU A 229 -7.66 4.62 21.71
C GLU A 229 -7.72 3.68 20.50
N PHE A 230 -7.73 4.24 19.29
CA PHE A 230 -8.07 3.46 18.10
C PHE A 230 -6.90 3.08 17.20
N THR A 231 -5.69 3.64 17.36
CA THR A 231 -4.56 3.40 16.44
C THR A 231 -3.28 2.97 17.15
N THR A 232 -2.35 2.37 16.42
CA THR A 232 -1.04 1.96 16.95
C THR A 232 -0.10 3.16 17.14
N GLN A 233 0.92 3.01 18.01
CA GLN A 233 1.91 4.06 18.26
C GLN A 233 2.59 4.61 16.98
N PRO A 234 2.95 3.80 15.96
CA PRO A 234 3.49 4.34 14.70
C PRO A 234 2.51 5.25 13.96
N ILE A 235 1.22 4.89 13.90
CA ILE A 235 0.19 5.72 13.26
C ILE A 235 -0.09 6.99 14.08
N GLN A 236 -0.12 6.89 15.40
CA GLN A 236 -0.20 8.05 16.30
C GLN A 236 0.96 9.02 16.04
N LYS A 237 2.20 8.51 15.97
CA LYS A 237 3.40 9.34 15.73
C LYS A 237 3.33 10.08 14.40
N ILE A 238 2.80 9.45 13.35
CA ILE A 238 2.60 10.12 12.05
C ILE A 238 1.61 11.27 12.20
N HIS A 239 0.48 11.05 12.85
CA HIS A 239 -0.52 12.11 13.03
C HIS A 239 -0.01 13.23 13.94
N TYR A 240 0.70 12.92 15.02
CA TYR A 240 1.33 13.95 15.86
C TYR A 240 2.32 14.80 15.07
N ASN A 241 3.12 14.19 14.19
CA ASN A 241 4.01 14.93 13.31
C ASN A 241 3.25 15.78 12.29
N GLU A 242 2.15 15.28 11.70
CA GLU A 242 1.30 16.10 10.82
C GLU A 242 0.65 17.27 11.58
N MET A 243 0.21 17.08 12.83
CA MET A 243 -0.32 18.15 13.69
C MET A 243 0.74 19.19 14.05
N GLU A 244 1.94 18.75 14.44
CA GLU A 244 3.07 19.64 14.75
C GLU A 244 3.44 20.48 13.53
N LEU A 245 3.51 19.86 12.36
CA LEU A 245 3.83 20.56 11.12
C LEU A 245 2.71 21.52 10.70
N ALA A 246 1.45 21.27 11.07
CA ALA A 246 0.32 22.14 10.73
C ALA A 246 0.47 23.56 11.29
N PHE A 247 1.15 23.74 12.43
CA PHE A 247 1.43 25.07 13.00
C PHE A 247 2.37 25.93 12.14
N SER A 248 3.08 25.32 11.18
CA SER A 248 3.93 26.04 10.23
C SER A 248 3.17 26.54 8.99
N TYR A 249 1.85 26.32 8.94
CA TYR A 249 1.01 26.70 7.81
C TYR A 249 -0.12 27.64 8.25
N ASP A 250 -0.42 28.59 7.39
CA ASP A 250 -1.59 29.46 7.48
C ASP A 250 -2.67 29.00 6.51
N ALA A 251 -3.93 29.07 6.93
CA ALA A 251 -5.06 28.65 6.13
C ALA A 251 -6.03 29.81 5.92
N LYS A 252 -6.36 30.07 4.65
CA LYS A 252 -7.24 31.16 4.23
C LYS A 252 -8.43 30.62 3.46
N LEU A 253 -9.60 31.13 3.79
CA LEU A 253 -10.82 30.83 3.06
C LEU A 253 -10.72 31.45 1.65
N LEU A 254 -10.99 30.64 0.64
CA LEU A 254 -11.01 31.06 -0.75
C LEU A 254 -12.44 31.36 -1.21
N ASP A 255 -12.57 32.43 -1.97
CA ASP A 255 -13.79 32.72 -2.73
C ASP A 255 -13.82 31.93 -4.05
N GLN A 256 -15.01 31.70 -4.60
CA GLN A 256 -15.23 30.98 -5.85
C GLN A 256 -14.50 31.62 -7.04
N SER A 257 -14.22 32.93 -6.99
CA SER A 257 -13.44 33.64 -8.01
C SER A 257 -11.99 33.16 -8.14
N TYR A 258 -11.46 32.45 -7.14
CA TYR A 258 -10.12 31.85 -7.18
C TYR A 258 -10.02 30.70 -8.19
N ILE A 259 -11.12 29.96 -8.38
CA ILE A 259 -11.20 28.81 -9.31
C ILE A 259 -10.78 29.22 -10.73
N ILE A 260 -11.17 30.43 -11.14
CA ILE A 260 -10.92 30.95 -12.50
C ILE A 260 -9.48 31.45 -12.66
N LYS A 261 -8.83 31.90 -11.57
CA LYS A 261 -7.48 32.48 -11.61
C LYS A 261 -6.37 31.44 -11.63
N GLU A 262 -6.61 30.26 -11.07
CA GLU A 262 -5.62 29.19 -11.01
C GLU A 262 -5.20 28.66 -12.38
N ASP A 263 -6.10 28.71 -13.37
CA ASP A 263 -5.89 28.29 -14.78
C ASP A 263 -4.72 29.00 -15.47
N LEU A 264 -4.23 30.10 -14.89
CA LEU A 264 -3.17 30.94 -15.46
C LEU A 264 -1.79 30.72 -14.82
N GLN A 265 -1.68 29.88 -13.79
CA GLN A 265 -0.43 29.65 -13.05
C GLN A 265 0.10 28.23 -13.21
N ASP A 266 1.39 28.15 -13.55
CA ASP A 266 2.15 26.91 -13.63
C ASP A 266 2.61 26.51 -12.21
N TRP A 267 2.06 25.40 -11.70
CA TRP A 267 2.32 24.94 -10.34
C TRP A 267 3.40 23.86 -10.32
N SER A 268 4.27 23.89 -9.31
CA SER A 268 5.26 22.82 -9.12
C SER A 268 4.61 21.54 -8.56
N PHE A 269 4.64 20.45 -9.33
CA PHE A 269 4.17 19.13 -8.92
C PHE A 269 5.33 18.19 -8.56
N SER A 270 5.03 17.13 -7.79
CA SER A 270 6.00 16.06 -7.56
C SER A 270 6.34 15.33 -8.87
N SER A 271 7.61 15.44 -9.31
CA SER A 271 8.15 14.72 -10.47
C SER A 271 8.81 13.38 -10.11
N ASP A 272 8.72 12.96 -8.86
CA ASP A 272 9.49 11.85 -8.29
C ASP A 272 8.60 10.73 -7.73
N PHE A 273 9.13 9.50 -7.73
CA PHE A 273 8.44 8.29 -7.27
C PHE A 273 8.01 8.31 -5.80
N ILE A 274 8.71 9.08 -4.98
CA ILE A 274 8.42 9.19 -3.56
C ILE A 274 7.46 10.36 -3.39
N GLU A 275 6.26 10.10 -2.89
CA GLU A 275 5.29 11.14 -2.54
C GLU A 275 5.95 12.15 -1.59
N LYS A 276 6.25 13.34 -2.11
CA LYS A 276 6.76 14.46 -1.31
C LYS A 276 5.56 15.16 -0.69
N GLN A 277 5.41 15.01 0.62
CA GLN A 277 4.29 15.59 1.37
C GLN A 277 4.21 17.11 1.20
N GLU A 278 5.34 17.78 0.99
CA GLU A 278 5.47 19.24 0.87
C GLU A 278 5.09 19.80 -0.50
N THR A 279 4.80 18.94 -1.49
CA THR A 279 4.40 19.37 -2.84
C THR A 279 3.01 18.88 -3.17
N ARG A 280 2.29 19.65 -4.00
CA ARG A 280 1.03 19.19 -4.58
C ARG A 280 1.24 17.88 -5.32
N GLN A 281 0.33 16.96 -5.09
CA GLN A 281 0.31 15.70 -5.83
C GLN A 281 -0.73 15.77 -6.96
N ILE A 282 -1.80 16.55 -6.80
CA ILE A 282 -2.85 16.72 -7.81
C ILE A 282 -3.16 18.19 -8.10
N ILE A 283 -3.50 18.47 -9.36
CA ILE A 283 -3.99 19.79 -9.81
C ILE A 283 -5.41 20.08 -9.28
N PHE A 284 -5.71 21.33 -9.00
CA PHE A 284 -6.99 21.71 -8.39
C PHE A 284 -8.21 21.33 -9.22
N GLN A 285 -8.19 21.54 -10.54
CA GLN A 285 -9.32 21.17 -11.40
C GLN A 285 -9.66 19.68 -11.31
N ARG A 286 -8.64 18.81 -11.20
CA ARG A 286 -8.84 17.35 -11.04
C ARG A 286 -9.38 17.03 -9.64
N LEU A 287 -8.95 17.77 -8.62
CA LEU A 287 -9.49 17.65 -7.27
C LEU A 287 -10.96 18.10 -7.22
N LEU A 288 -11.30 19.23 -7.85
CA LEU A 288 -12.66 19.75 -7.94
C LEU A 288 -13.59 18.86 -8.77
N SER A 289 -13.16 18.41 -9.95
CA SER A 289 -13.95 17.50 -10.80
C SER A 289 -14.23 16.16 -10.14
N SER A 290 -13.41 15.76 -9.16
CA SER A 290 -13.69 14.58 -8.33
C SER A 290 -14.83 14.81 -7.31
N CYS A 291 -15.32 16.04 -7.14
CA CYS A 291 -16.41 16.43 -6.25
C CYS A 291 -17.65 16.81 -7.07
N SER A 292 -18.85 16.50 -6.56
CA SER A 292 -20.06 17.12 -7.11
C SER A 292 -20.20 18.55 -6.61
N GLU A 293 -20.57 19.50 -7.46
CA GLU A 293 -20.69 20.92 -7.08
C GLU A 293 -21.63 21.14 -5.89
N THR A 294 -22.68 20.32 -5.77
CA THR A 294 -23.64 20.33 -4.66
C THR A 294 -23.08 19.83 -3.33
N THR A 295 -21.89 19.23 -3.32
CA THR A 295 -21.25 18.68 -2.11
C THR A 295 -20.17 19.58 -1.53
N VAL A 296 -19.70 20.61 -2.25
CA VAL A 296 -18.65 21.50 -1.77
C VAL A 296 -19.23 22.49 -0.76
N LYS A 297 -18.67 22.51 0.45
CA LYS A 297 -19.04 23.45 1.51
C LYS A 297 -18.22 24.74 1.41
N CYS A 298 -16.90 24.61 1.36
CA CYS A 298 -15.99 25.73 1.18
C CYS A 298 -14.60 25.28 0.73
N LEU A 299 -13.82 26.25 0.24
CA LEU A 299 -12.48 26.05 -0.31
C LEU A 299 -11.46 26.78 0.56
N TRP A 300 -10.31 26.15 0.79
CA TRP A 300 -9.24 26.69 1.60
C TRP A 300 -7.90 26.61 0.88
N GLU A 301 -7.16 27.71 0.92
CA GLU A 301 -5.74 27.78 0.59
C GLU A 301 -4.93 27.57 1.86
N VAL A 302 -3.94 26.68 1.84
CA VAL A 302 -3.04 26.43 2.95
C VAL A 302 -1.61 26.66 2.49
N SER A 303 -0.94 27.67 3.05
CA SER A 303 0.39 28.11 2.61
C SER A 303 1.39 28.04 3.75
N TYR A 304 2.65 27.77 3.44
CA TYR A 304 3.70 27.76 4.45
C TYR A 304 3.97 29.18 4.95
N LEU A 305 4.09 29.39 6.26
CA LEU A 305 4.19 30.72 6.86
C LEU A 305 5.36 31.55 6.31
N THR A 306 6.47 30.90 5.94
CA THR A 306 7.68 31.59 5.45
C THR A 306 7.89 31.52 3.94
N SER A 307 7.00 30.86 3.19
CA SER A 307 7.14 30.68 1.74
C SER A 307 5.79 30.70 1.04
N SER A 308 5.63 31.62 0.09
CA SER A 308 4.44 31.71 -0.77
C SER A 308 4.51 30.84 -2.02
N LYS A 309 5.59 30.06 -2.22
CA LYS A 309 5.85 29.35 -3.49
C LYS A 309 4.96 28.13 -3.72
N VAL A 310 4.54 27.45 -2.66
CA VAL A 310 3.69 26.26 -2.74
C VAL A 310 2.62 26.37 -1.67
N HIS A 311 1.38 26.48 -2.11
CA HIS A 311 0.22 26.35 -1.25
C HIS A 311 -0.58 25.12 -1.64
N HIS A 312 -1.22 24.48 -0.67
CA HIS A 312 -2.12 23.36 -0.86
C HIS A 312 -3.56 23.84 -0.87
N LEU A 313 -4.43 23.06 -1.50
CA LEU A 313 -5.85 23.34 -1.59
C LEU A 313 -6.61 22.25 -0.87
N VAL A 314 -7.55 22.65 -0.04
CA VAL A 314 -8.39 21.77 0.73
C VAL A 314 -9.86 22.12 0.47
N ILE A 315 -10.64 21.10 0.15
CA ILE A 315 -12.07 21.21 -0.12
C ILE A 315 -12.79 20.57 1.06
N LEU A 316 -13.56 21.36 1.81
CA LEU A 316 -14.47 20.83 2.83
C LEU A 316 -15.80 20.46 2.16
N LEU A 317 -16.35 19.31 2.51
CA LEU A 317 -17.58 18.78 1.94
C LEU A 317 -18.75 18.90 2.92
N ASN A 318 -19.97 18.95 2.39
CA ASN A 318 -21.21 19.11 3.17
C ASN A 318 -21.47 17.93 4.14
N ASN A 319 -20.92 16.75 3.85
CA ASN A 319 -20.99 15.58 4.73
C ASN A 319 -19.93 15.58 5.86
N GLY A 320 -19.17 16.66 6.02
CA GLY A 320 -18.12 16.79 7.03
C GLY A 320 -16.76 16.22 6.64
N THR A 321 -16.66 15.52 5.51
CA THR A 321 -15.37 15.00 4.99
C THR A 321 -14.59 16.09 4.24
N TYR A 322 -13.37 15.75 3.77
CA TYR A 322 -12.53 16.68 3.03
C TYR A 322 -11.73 16.02 1.92
N LYS A 323 -11.28 16.83 0.95
CA LYS A 323 -10.26 16.46 -0.03
C LYS A 323 -9.10 17.44 0.01
N CYS A 324 -7.89 16.97 -0.24
CA CYS A 324 -6.69 17.81 -0.20
C CYS A 324 -5.78 17.53 -1.40
N SER A 325 -5.16 18.58 -1.94
CA SER A 325 -4.21 18.50 -3.06
C SER A 325 -2.93 17.71 -2.74
N CYS A 326 -2.67 17.40 -1.46
CA CYS A 326 -1.58 16.50 -1.05
C CYS A 326 -1.91 15.00 -1.21
N ILE A 327 -3.18 14.66 -1.50
CA ILE A 327 -3.76 13.30 -1.64
C ILE A 327 -3.47 12.29 -0.53
N SER A 328 -2.81 12.68 0.57
CA SER A 328 -2.47 11.79 1.69
C SER A 328 -3.66 11.03 2.29
N PRO A 329 -4.88 11.60 2.39
CA PRO A 329 -6.05 10.82 2.82
C PRO A 329 -6.35 9.65 1.89
N ALA A 330 -6.16 9.83 0.58
CA ALA A 330 -6.40 8.78 -0.41
C ALA A 330 -5.23 7.79 -0.51
N THR A 331 -3.98 8.27 -0.57
CA THR A 331 -2.81 7.41 -0.83
C THR A 331 -2.27 6.74 0.42
N ARG A 332 -2.37 7.40 1.58
CA ARG A 332 -1.83 6.92 2.86
C ARG A 332 -2.92 6.58 3.87
N GLY A 333 -4.16 7.01 3.64
CA GLY A 333 -5.26 6.76 4.59
C GLY A 333 -5.10 7.50 5.91
N ILE A 334 -4.42 8.65 5.90
CA ILE A 334 -4.14 9.47 7.09
C ILE A 334 -4.65 10.90 6.89
N ILE A 335 -4.80 11.62 8.00
CA ILE A 335 -5.10 13.05 7.98
C ILE A 335 -3.80 13.83 7.75
N CYS A 336 -3.85 14.82 6.87
CA CYS A 336 -2.69 15.64 6.52
C CYS A 336 -2.64 16.94 7.34
N ARG A 337 -1.43 17.48 7.51
CA ARG A 337 -1.17 18.78 8.17
C ARG A 337 -2.01 19.93 7.63
N TYR A 338 -2.35 19.91 6.34
CA TYR A 338 -3.13 20.98 5.70
C TYR A 338 -4.56 21.03 6.24
N TYR A 339 -5.16 19.86 6.49
CA TYR A 339 -6.48 19.79 7.12
C TYR A 339 -6.41 20.17 8.60
N PHE A 340 -5.38 19.70 9.32
CA PHE A 340 -5.15 20.12 10.71
C PHE A 340 -4.97 21.63 10.83
N SER A 341 -4.29 22.29 9.88
CA SER A 341 -4.15 23.75 9.85
C SER A 341 -5.51 24.44 9.72
N ILE A 342 -6.43 23.91 8.91
CA ILE A 342 -7.79 24.45 8.77
C ILE A 342 -8.64 24.22 10.02
N MET A 343 -8.50 23.06 10.68
CA MET A 343 -9.18 22.80 11.96
C MET A 343 -8.84 23.84 13.04
N LEU A 344 -7.65 24.45 12.96
CA LEU A 344 -7.26 25.54 13.86
C LEU A 344 -7.95 26.88 13.53
N GLN A 345 -8.48 27.05 12.32
CA GLN A 345 -9.07 28.30 11.84
C GLN A 345 -10.60 28.31 11.86
N THR A 346 -11.25 27.14 11.85
CA THR A 346 -12.69 27.06 11.59
C THR A 346 -13.34 25.87 12.33
N PRO A 347 -14.47 26.07 13.04
CA PRO A 347 -15.18 24.99 13.72
C PRO A 347 -15.88 24.00 12.76
N GLU A 348 -15.98 24.35 11.48
CA GLU A 348 -16.56 23.52 10.42
C GLU A 348 -15.68 22.34 10.02
N ALA A 349 -14.38 22.38 10.33
CA ALA A 349 -13.45 21.28 10.13
C ALA A 349 -13.27 20.55 11.46
N GLN A 350 -13.84 19.36 11.56
CA GLN A 350 -13.86 18.56 12.79
C GLN A 350 -13.20 17.21 12.55
N PHE A 351 -12.45 16.73 13.54
CA PHE A 351 -11.87 15.40 13.47
C PHE A 351 -12.93 14.33 13.65
N HIS A 352 -12.77 13.24 12.91
CA HIS A 352 -13.52 12.01 13.11
C HIS A 352 -12.60 10.84 12.81
N ILE A 353 -12.58 9.82 13.67
CA ILE A 353 -11.72 8.65 13.49
C ILE A 353 -11.92 7.94 12.14
N GLY A 354 -13.12 8.05 11.57
CA GLY A 354 -13.46 7.52 10.24
C GLY A 354 -12.72 8.19 9.07
N PHE A 355 -11.97 9.27 9.28
CA PHE A 355 -11.04 9.80 8.28
C PHE A 355 -9.82 8.90 8.07
N LEU A 356 -9.52 8.03 9.03
CA LEU A 356 -8.45 7.05 8.90
C LEU A 356 -8.94 5.83 8.10
N ASN A 357 -8.05 5.27 7.29
CA ASN A 357 -8.32 3.99 6.67
C ASN A 357 -8.52 2.92 7.76
N GLN A 358 -9.55 2.08 7.61
CA GLN A 358 -9.90 1.00 8.55
C GLN A 358 -8.70 0.11 8.92
N ARG A 359 -7.75 -0.08 7.99
CA ARG A 359 -6.55 -0.88 8.24
C ARG A 359 -5.62 -0.33 9.32
N TRP A 360 -5.72 0.95 9.66
CA TRP A 360 -4.93 1.59 10.72
C TRP A 360 -5.57 1.48 12.10
N LEU A 361 -6.82 1.02 12.16
CA LEU A 361 -7.57 0.86 13.39
C LEU A 361 -7.20 -0.47 14.07
N ILE A 362 -7.08 -0.45 15.40
CA ILE A 362 -6.81 -1.65 16.20
C ILE A 362 -8.09 -2.48 16.29
N SER A 363 -7.97 -3.79 16.06
CA SER A 363 -9.08 -4.76 15.97
C SER A 363 -9.90 -4.93 17.25
N ASN A 364 -9.42 -4.48 18.41
CA ASN A 364 -10.10 -4.61 19.71
C ASN A 364 -11.44 -3.87 19.81
N HIS A 365 -11.77 -2.99 18.85
CA HIS A 365 -13.04 -2.24 18.81
C HIS A 365 -13.88 -2.55 17.58
N SER A 366 -13.56 -3.62 16.84
CA SER A 366 -14.31 -4.08 15.65
C SER A 366 -15.73 -4.62 15.95
N HIS A 367 -16.21 -4.50 17.19
CA HIS A 367 -17.60 -4.77 17.57
C HIS A 367 -18.59 -3.66 17.17
N ILE A 368 -18.17 -2.60 16.49
CA ILE A 368 -19.09 -1.76 15.70
C ILE A 368 -19.37 -2.44 14.35
N LYS A 369 -19.88 -3.66 14.43
CA LYS A 369 -20.58 -4.36 13.36
C LYS A 369 -21.84 -4.91 14.00
N ASN A 370 -22.91 -4.13 13.93
CA ASN A 370 -24.29 -4.58 13.73
C ASN A 370 -25.13 -3.37 13.30
#